data_AF-C7Q3B1-F1
#
_entry.id   AF-C7Q3B1-F1
#
_cell.length_a   1.000
_cell.length_b   1.000
_cell.length_c   1.000
_cell.angle_alpha   90.00
_cell.angle_beta   90.00
_cell.angle_gamma   90.00
#
_symmetry.space_group_name_H-M   'P 1'
#
loop_
_entity.id
_entity.type
_entity.pdbx_description
1 polymer ?
#
loop_
_entity_poly.entity_id
_entity_poly.type
_entity_poly.pdbx_seq_one_letter_code
_entity_poly.pdbx_strand_id
1 'polypeptide(L)'
;MPPASAIAVVGADGGHPFSQNPCFEQEVAWAATANTRAQYMVLDSPIGFTSPHVLEYAYHGPAGDCTAAEYACQSFNWGYNAAYFAVQSASAGGATSDKWWLDVELPTATSIDPPGAQCYTPNFWVCDQTMNSIVVAAAELALREQGKDVGVYSTQKQWGAITGGLPLGGPIWIAGYDYPASTYCDAANARQYWFAAGRPAMVQSLPATFDPDTAC
;
A
#
# COMPACT_ATOMS: atom_id res chain seq x y z
N MET A 1 20.42 7.88 2.97
CA MET A 1 19.62 7.56 4.17
C MET A 1 19.27 8.83 4.93
N PRO A 2 18.05 8.95 5.46
CA PRO A 2 17.67 10.03 6.39
C PRO A 2 18.47 9.96 7.71
N PRO A 3 18.43 11.01 8.55
CA PRO A 3 18.87 10.92 9.95
C PRO A 3 18.13 9.81 10.72
N ALA A 4 18.64 9.42 11.88
CA ALA A 4 17.96 8.45 12.75
C ALA A 4 16.56 8.96 13.13
N SER A 5 15.57 8.06 13.06
CA SER A 5 14.16 8.35 13.31
C SER A 5 13.59 7.34 14.31
N ALA A 6 12.59 7.75 15.09
CA ALA A 6 11.86 6.85 15.98
C ALA A 6 10.99 5.84 15.20
N ILE A 7 10.58 6.22 13.98
CA ILE A 7 9.76 5.41 13.06
C ILE A 7 10.53 5.28 11.75
N ALA A 8 10.65 4.06 11.24
CA ALA A 8 11.21 3.78 9.93
C ALA A 8 10.31 2.79 9.17
N VAL A 9 9.80 3.21 8.02
CA VAL A 9 9.04 2.36 7.09
C VAL A 9 9.89 2.20 5.83
N VAL A 10 10.14 0.95 5.42
CA VAL A 10 11.00 0.64 4.26
C VAL A 10 10.15 0.02 3.14
N GLY A 11 10.24 0.58 1.93
CA GLY A 11 9.49 0.08 0.77
C GLY A 11 10.09 -1.23 0.25
N ALA A 12 9.28 -2.27 0.14
CA ALA A 12 9.75 -3.61 -0.23
C ALA A 12 9.99 -3.76 -1.74
N ASP A 13 9.15 -3.13 -2.55
CA ASP A 13 8.96 -3.50 -3.95
C ASP A 13 9.52 -2.49 -4.96
N GLY A 14 10.13 -1.40 -4.49
CA GLY A 14 10.71 -0.38 -5.37
C GLY A 14 9.67 0.45 -6.12
N GLY A 15 8.42 0.48 -5.63
CA GLY A 15 7.35 1.33 -6.16
C GLY A 15 6.39 0.63 -7.12
N HIS A 16 6.60 -0.67 -7.40
CA HIS A 16 5.74 -1.46 -8.26
C HIS A 16 5.65 -2.92 -7.77
N PRO A 17 4.50 -3.60 -7.90
CA PRO A 17 4.40 -5.02 -7.60
C PRO A 17 5.39 -5.87 -8.41
N PHE A 18 5.87 -6.95 -7.77
CA PHE A 18 6.81 -7.92 -8.38
C PHE A 18 8.19 -7.38 -8.73
N SER A 19 8.57 -6.20 -8.24
CA SER A 19 9.95 -5.73 -8.23
C SER A 19 10.57 -5.72 -6.83
N GLN A 20 11.88 -5.52 -6.77
CA GLN A 20 12.64 -5.43 -5.53
C GLN A 20 13.22 -4.04 -5.41
N ASN A 21 13.17 -3.48 -4.20
CA ASN A 21 13.88 -2.25 -3.90
C ASN A 21 15.41 -2.50 -3.92
N PRO A 22 16.18 -1.87 -4.84
CA PRO A 22 17.62 -2.10 -4.94
C PRO A 22 18.42 -1.56 -3.75
N CYS A 23 17.81 -0.69 -2.94
CA CYS A 23 18.39 -0.12 -1.73
C CYS A 23 17.95 -0.87 -0.46
N PHE A 24 17.12 -1.93 -0.57
CA PHE A 24 16.38 -2.50 0.56
C PHE A 24 17.26 -2.90 1.74
N GLU A 25 18.35 -3.63 1.51
CA GLU A 25 19.25 -4.08 2.59
C GLU A 25 19.87 -2.90 3.35
N GLN A 26 20.28 -1.86 2.61
CA GLN A 26 20.83 -0.64 3.21
C GLN A 26 19.78 0.11 4.02
N GLU A 27 18.54 0.15 3.53
CA GLU A 27 17.43 0.81 4.19
C GLU A 27 16.97 0.06 5.45
N VAL A 28 16.95 -1.27 5.42
CA VAL A 28 16.70 -2.11 6.60
C VAL A 28 17.79 -1.93 7.65
N ALA A 29 19.06 -1.87 7.24
CA ALA A 29 20.18 -1.64 8.16
C ALA A 29 20.08 -0.27 8.85
N TRP A 30 19.66 0.77 8.14
CA TRP A 30 19.37 2.08 8.73
C TRP A 30 18.17 2.03 9.69
N ALA A 31 17.08 1.38 9.27
CA ALA A 31 15.85 1.25 10.03
C ALA A 31 16.04 0.46 11.34
N ALA A 32 17.09 -0.36 11.45
CA ALA A 32 17.41 -1.13 12.65
C ALA A 32 17.58 -0.26 13.92
N THR A 33 17.89 1.03 13.75
CA THR A 33 18.03 1.99 14.86
C THR A 33 16.70 2.59 15.33
N ALA A 34 15.60 2.39 14.60
CA ALA A 34 14.28 2.91 14.94
C ALA A 34 13.57 2.04 15.99
N ASN A 35 12.76 2.69 16.82
CA ASN A 35 11.91 2.03 17.82
C ASN A 35 10.77 1.26 17.13
N THR A 36 10.16 1.89 16.14
CA THR A 36 9.09 1.33 15.32
C THR A 36 9.61 1.10 13.92
N ARG A 37 9.51 -0.15 13.46
CA ARG A 37 9.94 -0.57 12.12
C ARG A 37 8.76 -1.17 11.38
N ALA A 38 8.61 -0.84 10.11
CA ALA A 38 7.58 -1.43 9.26
C ALA A 38 8.10 -1.56 7.83
N GLN A 39 7.39 -2.35 7.03
CA GLN A 39 7.56 -2.39 5.58
C GLN A 39 6.31 -1.81 4.92
N TYR A 40 6.45 -1.33 3.70
CA TYR A 40 5.29 -1.06 2.85
C TYR A 40 5.47 -1.68 1.46
N MET A 41 4.35 -1.92 0.78
CA MET A 41 4.33 -2.34 -0.61
C MET A 41 3.28 -1.52 -1.36
N VAL A 42 3.61 -1.14 -2.58
CA VAL A 42 2.70 -0.49 -3.51
C VAL A 42 1.79 -1.55 -4.13
N LEU A 43 0.53 -1.20 -4.31
CA LEU A 43 -0.43 -2.02 -5.05
C LEU A 43 -0.87 -1.31 -6.34
N ASP A 44 -1.20 -2.12 -7.34
CA ASP A 44 -1.79 -1.70 -8.59
C ASP A 44 -2.79 -2.76 -9.11
N SER A 45 -3.44 -2.48 -10.25
CA SER A 45 -4.37 -3.39 -10.92
C SER A 45 -3.69 -4.11 -12.09
N PRO A 46 -3.94 -5.43 -12.26
CA PRO A 46 -3.42 -6.18 -13.41
C PRO A 46 -4.20 -5.90 -14.71
N ILE A 47 -5.40 -5.33 -14.60
CA ILE A 47 -6.33 -5.17 -15.72
C ILE A 47 -5.92 -3.98 -16.59
N GLY A 48 -5.88 -4.18 -17.91
CA GLY A 48 -5.53 -3.15 -18.88
C GLY A 48 -4.03 -2.80 -18.91
N PHE A 49 -3.22 -3.57 -18.19
CA PHE A 49 -1.80 -3.30 -17.96
C PHE A 49 -0.91 -4.20 -18.83
N THR A 50 0.28 -3.72 -19.22
CA THR A 50 1.28 -4.45 -20.04
C THR A 50 2.47 -4.97 -19.23
N SER A 51 2.24 -5.30 -17.96
CA SER A 51 3.27 -5.75 -17.03
C SER A 51 3.69 -7.11 -17.55
N PRO A 52 5.00 -7.37 -17.67
CA PRO A 52 5.45 -8.70 -18.05
C PRO A 52 4.98 -9.77 -17.04
N HIS A 53 4.56 -9.35 -15.83
CA HIS A 53 4.14 -10.20 -14.74
C HIS A 53 2.66 -10.62 -14.77
N VAL A 54 1.80 -10.01 -15.60
CA VAL A 54 0.34 -10.30 -15.60
C VAL A 54 0.07 -11.78 -15.84
N LEU A 55 0.69 -12.37 -16.86
CA LEU A 55 0.46 -13.78 -17.21
C LEU A 55 0.97 -14.73 -16.12
N GLU A 56 1.97 -14.33 -15.34
CA GLU A 56 2.51 -15.17 -14.28
C GLU A 56 1.67 -15.06 -13.01
N TYR A 57 1.32 -13.85 -12.59
CA TYR A 57 0.79 -13.60 -11.25
C TYR A 57 -0.70 -13.21 -11.18
N ALA A 58 -1.31 -12.78 -12.29
CA ALA A 58 -2.76 -12.57 -12.31
C ALA A 58 -3.49 -13.83 -12.81
N TYR A 59 -2.90 -14.56 -13.75
CA TYR A 59 -3.55 -15.74 -14.34
C TYR A 59 -3.42 -17.00 -13.49
N HIS A 60 -2.51 -17.02 -12.52
CA HIS A 60 -2.25 -18.18 -11.67
C HIS A 60 -2.09 -17.76 -10.21
N GLY A 61 -2.67 -18.52 -9.28
CA GLY A 61 -2.60 -18.22 -7.86
C GLY A 61 -3.67 -18.95 -7.05
N PRO A 62 -3.94 -18.53 -5.80
CA PRO A 62 -4.88 -19.23 -4.93
C PRO A 62 -6.34 -19.21 -5.38
N ALA A 63 -6.74 -18.28 -6.28
CA ALA A 63 -8.06 -18.32 -6.92
C ALA A 63 -8.13 -19.32 -8.10
N GLY A 64 -7.04 -20.03 -8.40
CA GLY A 64 -6.93 -20.96 -9.52
C GLY A 64 -6.38 -20.32 -10.80
N ASP A 65 -6.50 -21.05 -11.91
CA ASP A 65 -6.10 -20.58 -13.23
C ASP A 65 -7.22 -19.72 -13.85
N CYS A 66 -6.96 -18.43 -14.01
CA CYS A 66 -7.94 -17.48 -14.54
C CYS A 66 -7.87 -17.41 -16.07
N THR A 67 -9.02 -17.21 -16.70
CA THR A 67 -9.10 -16.80 -18.11
C THR A 67 -9.01 -15.29 -18.27
N ALA A 68 -8.79 -14.82 -19.51
CA ALA A 68 -8.65 -13.41 -19.82
C ALA A 68 -9.88 -12.53 -19.49
N ALA A 69 -11.06 -13.13 -19.35
CA ALA A 69 -12.30 -12.43 -19.03
C ALA A 69 -12.66 -12.47 -17.53
N GLU A 70 -11.94 -13.23 -16.71
CA GLU A 70 -12.22 -13.40 -15.29
C GLU A 70 -11.46 -12.38 -14.44
N TYR A 71 -11.84 -11.11 -14.58
CA TYR A 71 -11.17 -9.99 -13.91
C TYR A 71 -11.12 -10.11 -12.38
N ALA A 72 -12.18 -10.61 -11.74
CA ALA A 72 -12.18 -10.83 -10.29
C ALA A 72 -11.15 -11.89 -9.86
N CYS A 73 -11.01 -12.98 -10.63
CA CYS A 73 -10.00 -14.01 -10.41
C CYS A 73 -8.59 -13.42 -10.57
N GLN A 74 -8.38 -12.66 -11.65
CA GLN A 74 -7.12 -11.99 -11.94
C GLN A 74 -6.71 -11.00 -10.84
N SER A 75 -7.63 -10.13 -10.41
CA SER A 75 -7.42 -9.17 -9.33
C SER A 75 -7.07 -9.86 -8.01
N PHE A 76 -7.73 -10.98 -7.70
CA PHE A 76 -7.45 -11.72 -6.47
C PHE A 76 -6.04 -12.31 -6.50
N ASN A 77 -5.70 -13.06 -7.55
CA ASN A 77 -4.38 -13.66 -7.70
C ASN A 77 -3.28 -12.60 -7.68
N TRP A 78 -3.49 -11.48 -8.39
CA TRP A 78 -2.54 -10.38 -8.45
C TRP A 78 -2.21 -9.80 -7.07
N GLY A 79 -3.22 -9.39 -6.31
CA GLY A 79 -3.02 -8.81 -4.98
C GLY A 79 -2.39 -9.80 -4.02
N TYR A 80 -2.87 -11.04 -4.00
CA TYR A 80 -2.31 -12.10 -3.16
C TYR A 80 -0.83 -12.36 -3.47
N ASN A 81 -0.52 -12.57 -4.76
CA ASN A 81 0.82 -12.91 -5.18
C ASN A 81 1.80 -11.74 -5.00
N ALA A 82 1.36 -10.50 -5.21
CA ALA A 82 2.18 -9.31 -4.96
C ALA A 82 2.62 -9.24 -3.50
N ALA A 83 1.69 -9.45 -2.57
CA ALA A 83 1.99 -9.47 -1.14
C ALA A 83 2.90 -10.65 -0.74
N TYR A 84 2.66 -11.82 -1.31
CA TYR A 84 3.54 -12.97 -1.09
C TYR A 84 4.96 -12.70 -1.58
N PHE A 85 5.11 -12.19 -2.80
CA PHE A 85 6.40 -11.81 -3.38
C PHE A 85 7.13 -10.76 -2.54
N ALA A 86 6.42 -9.71 -2.12
CA ALA A 86 6.98 -8.61 -1.34
C ALA A 86 7.52 -9.09 0.01
N VAL A 87 6.76 -9.94 0.74
CA VAL A 87 7.21 -10.50 2.03
C VAL A 87 8.43 -11.40 1.86
N GLN A 88 8.45 -12.25 0.82
CA GLN A 88 9.59 -13.13 0.56
C GLN A 88 10.85 -12.32 0.22
N SER A 89 10.73 -11.34 -0.66
CA SER A 89 11.85 -10.45 -1.03
C SER A 89 12.35 -9.65 0.17
N ALA A 90 11.44 -9.08 0.97
CA ALA A 90 11.79 -8.32 2.15
C ALA A 90 12.49 -9.19 3.22
N SER A 91 12.00 -10.41 3.44
CA SER A 91 12.60 -11.35 4.38
C SER A 91 14.00 -11.77 3.94
N ALA A 92 14.20 -12.01 2.64
CA ALA A 92 15.51 -12.29 2.06
C ALA A 92 16.49 -11.11 2.22
N GLY A 93 15.98 -9.88 2.14
CA GLY A 93 16.74 -8.64 2.42
C GLY A 93 16.91 -8.29 3.91
N GLY A 94 16.55 -9.21 4.83
CA GLY A 94 16.78 -9.06 6.26
C GLY A 94 15.70 -8.32 7.06
N ALA A 95 14.55 -8.03 6.46
CA ALA A 95 13.44 -7.43 7.21
C ALA A 95 12.84 -8.42 8.22
N THR A 96 12.59 -7.93 9.43
CA THR A 96 12.10 -8.75 10.56
C THR A 96 10.78 -8.24 11.15
N SER A 97 10.25 -7.11 10.67
CA SER A 97 9.01 -6.56 11.22
C SER A 97 7.79 -7.39 10.81
N ASP A 98 6.83 -7.47 11.73
CA ASP A 98 5.48 -7.94 11.45
C ASP A 98 4.59 -6.82 10.88
N LYS A 99 5.00 -5.55 10.96
CA LYS A 99 4.16 -4.41 10.56
C LYS A 99 4.31 -4.09 9.09
N TRP A 100 3.19 -4.11 8.38
CA TRP A 100 3.10 -3.89 6.94
C TRP A 100 2.04 -2.86 6.60
N TRP A 101 2.36 -2.00 5.66
CA TRP A 101 1.44 -1.04 5.08
C TRP A 101 1.17 -1.39 3.62
N LEU A 102 -0.10 -1.47 3.26
CA LEU A 102 -0.53 -1.46 1.87
C LEU A 102 -0.59 -0.01 1.41
N ASP A 103 0.30 0.37 0.51
CA ASP A 103 0.31 1.67 -0.15
C ASP A 103 -0.70 1.65 -1.30
N VAL A 104 -1.82 2.37 -1.07
CA VAL A 104 -2.96 2.45 -1.97
C VAL A 104 -3.19 3.92 -2.31
N GLU A 105 -2.44 4.40 -3.29
CA GLU A 105 -2.51 5.76 -3.79
C GLU A 105 -2.43 5.84 -5.33
N LEU A 106 -2.52 7.07 -5.84
CA LEU A 106 -2.32 7.44 -7.23
C LEU A 106 -0.88 7.94 -7.42
N PRO A 107 -0.26 7.71 -8.60
CA PRO A 107 1.18 7.90 -8.83
C PRO A 107 1.71 9.35 -8.77
N THR A 108 0.91 10.35 -8.38
CA THR A 108 1.45 11.71 -8.13
C THR A 108 0.78 12.38 -6.92
N ALA A 109 1.58 13.00 -6.05
CA ALA A 109 1.11 13.84 -4.94
C ALA A 109 0.29 15.07 -5.39
N THR A 110 0.38 15.46 -6.68
CA THR A 110 -0.46 16.49 -7.31
C THR A 110 -1.75 15.93 -7.92
N SER A 111 -1.93 14.62 -8.00
CA SER A 111 -3.18 13.95 -8.39
C SER A 111 -4.18 13.84 -7.23
N ILE A 112 -4.25 14.89 -6.41
CA ILE A 112 -5.30 15.03 -5.41
C ILE A 112 -6.67 15.12 -6.08
N ASP A 113 -6.77 15.36 -7.39
CA ASP A 113 -8.05 15.30 -8.09
C ASP A 113 -8.55 13.85 -8.21
N PRO A 114 -9.83 13.61 -7.87
CA PRO A 114 -10.37 12.26 -7.88
C PRO A 114 -10.25 11.69 -9.31
N PRO A 115 -10.12 10.37 -9.49
CA PRO A 115 -10.27 9.73 -10.79
C PRO A 115 -11.65 10.10 -11.35
N GLY A 116 -11.66 11.13 -12.20
CA GLY A 116 -12.66 11.27 -13.25
C GLY A 116 -12.38 10.23 -14.33
N ALA A 117 -12.67 10.55 -15.60
CA ALA A 117 -12.43 9.68 -16.77
C ALA A 117 -10.95 9.27 -17.03
N GLN A 118 -10.07 9.45 -16.05
CA GLN A 118 -8.61 9.25 -16.09
C GLN A 118 -8.15 8.13 -15.15
N CYS A 119 -9.01 7.21 -14.69
CA CYS A 119 -8.59 5.92 -14.10
C CYS A 119 -7.91 4.97 -15.13
N TYR A 120 -7.32 5.55 -16.17
CA TYR A 120 -6.46 4.96 -17.19
C TYR A 120 -5.15 5.74 -17.32
N THR A 121 -4.77 6.59 -16.34
CA THR A 121 -3.36 6.97 -16.26
C THR A 121 -2.59 5.67 -16.30
N PRO A 122 -1.70 5.47 -17.29
CA PRO A 122 -1.04 4.20 -17.43
C PRO A 122 -0.47 3.84 -16.07
N ASN A 123 -0.82 2.65 -15.64
CA ASN A 123 -0.04 1.88 -14.71
C ASN A 123 -0.38 1.94 -13.21
N PHE A 124 -1.63 2.17 -12.79
CA PHE A 124 -1.96 2.02 -11.35
C PHE A 124 -3.31 1.36 -11.05
N TRP A 125 -4.45 2.01 -11.29
CA TRP A 125 -5.76 1.47 -10.93
C TRP A 125 -6.74 1.49 -12.10
N VAL A 126 -7.73 0.60 -12.12
CA VAL A 126 -8.82 0.66 -13.12
C VAL A 126 -10.04 1.41 -12.57
N CYS A 127 -10.95 1.83 -13.45
CA CYS A 127 -12.16 2.53 -13.03
C CYS A 127 -13.14 1.66 -12.23
N ASP A 128 -13.08 0.33 -12.38
CA ASP A 128 -13.91 -0.57 -11.60
C ASP A 128 -13.31 -0.75 -10.19
N GLN A 129 -13.85 0.02 -9.26
CA GLN A 129 -13.47 -0.01 -7.84
C GLN A 129 -13.66 -1.39 -7.20
N THR A 130 -14.56 -2.22 -7.75
CA THR A 130 -14.75 -3.60 -7.30
C THR A 130 -13.47 -4.42 -7.54
N MET A 131 -12.88 -4.29 -8.72
CA MET A 131 -11.66 -5.01 -9.08
C MET A 131 -10.46 -4.53 -8.25
N ASN A 132 -10.32 -3.21 -8.06
CA ASN A 132 -9.26 -2.65 -7.21
C ASN A 132 -9.41 -3.13 -5.75
N SER A 133 -10.64 -3.17 -5.22
CA SER A 133 -10.90 -3.64 -3.85
C SER A 133 -10.55 -5.11 -3.67
N ILE A 134 -10.76 -5.94 -4.70
CA ILE A 134 -10.35 -7.35 -4.68
C ILE A 134 -8.82 -7.46 -4.59
N VAL A 135 -8.06 -6.65 -5.33
CA VAL A 135 -6.59 -6.62 -5.20
C VAL A 135 -6.18 -6.31 -3.77
N VAL A 136 -6.71 -5.22 -3.21
CA VAL A 136 -6.33 -4.75 -1.86
C VAL A 136 -6.70 -5.78 -0.79
N ALA A 137 -7.91 -6.36 -0.85
CA ALA A 137 -8.35 -7.37 0.09
C ALA A 137 -7.53 -8.68 -0.03
N ALA A 138 -7.15 -9.08 -1.24
CA ALA A 138 -6.32 -10.27 -1.46
C ALA A 138 -4.89 -10.08 -0.97
N ALA A 139 -4.32 -8.88 -1.15
CA ALA A 139 -3.02 -8.53 -0.59
C ALA A 139 -3.05 -8.52 0.95
N GLU A 140 -4.09 -7.96 1.56
CA GLU A 140 -4.28 -8.01 3.01
C GLU A 140 -4.34 -9.46 3.52
N LEU A 141 -5.15 -10.30 2.87
CA LEU A 141 -5.28 -11.71 3.21
C LEU A 141 -3.90 -12.41 3.18
N ALA A 142 -3.15 -12.28 2.09
CA ALA A 142 -1.83 -12.89 1.95
C ALA A 142 -0.83 -12.40 3.00
N LEU A 143 -0.85 -11.12 3.38
CA LEU A 143 -0.02 -10.60 4.46
C LEU A 143 -0.43 -11.20 5.82
N ARG A 144 -1.73 -11.26 6.11
CA ARG A 144 -2.23 -11.84 7.37
C ARG A 144 -1.92 -13.33 7.49
N GLU A 145 -2.04 -14.10 6.41
CA GLU A 145 -1.68 -15.51 6.38
C GLU A 145 -0.17 -15.73 6.59
N GLN A 146 0.66 -14.75 6.23
CA GLN A 146 2.11 -14.72 6.53
C GLN A 146 2.42 -14.12 7.92
N GLY A 147 1.42 -13.94 8.77
CA GLY A 147 1.57 -13.48 10.15
C GLY A 147 1.93 -12.00 10.29
N LYS A 148 1.53 -11.16 9.32
CA LYS A 148 1.78 -9.71 9.35
C LYS A 148 0.60 -8.93 9.94
N ASP A 149 0.93 -7.86 10.67
CA ASP A 149 0.01 -6.80 11.09
C ASP A 149 -0.15 -5.81 9.95
N VAL A 150 -1.34 -5.73 9.36
CA VAL A 150 -1.59 -4.95 8.14
C VAL A 150 -2.35 -3.67 8.42
N GLY A 151 -1.79 -2.56 7.97
CA GLY A 151 -2.47 -1.26 7.84
C GLY A 151 -2.49 -0.77 6.40
N VAL A 152 -3.11 0.38 6.17
CA VAL A 152 -3.20 1.02 4.85
C VAL A 152 -2.64 2.44 4.87
N TYR A 153 -1.82 2.76 3.88
CA TYR A 153 -1.42 4.13 3.55
C TYR A 153 -2.28 4.67 2.41
N SER A 154 -2.88 5.85 2.62
CA SER A 154 -3.66 6.58 1.61
C SER A 154 -4.08 7.96 2.12
N THR A 155 -4.92 8.64 1.34
CA THR A 155 -5.80 9.72 1.82
C THR A 155 -7.25 9.24 1.78
N GLN A 156 -8.15 9.87 2.54
CA GLN A 156 -9.58 9.54 2.46
C GLN A 156 -10.15 9.69 1.04
N LYS A 157 -9.71 10.72 0.31
CA LYS A 157 -10.14 11.00 -1.05
C LYS A 157 -9.68 9.90 -2.01
N GLN A 158 -8.39 9.54 -1.96
CA GLN A 158 -7.83 8.51 -2.83
C GLN A 158 -8.41 7.13 -2.49
N TRP A 159 -8.52 6.78 -1.21
CA TRP A 159 -9.12 5.52 -0.79
C TRP A 159 -10.55 5.34 -1.33
N GLY A 160 -11.39 6.37 -1.15
CA GLY A 160 -12.76 6.35 -1.64
C GLY A 160 -12.85 6.24 -3.15
N ALA A 161 -11.89 6.80 -3.87
CA ALA A 161 -11.91 6.80 -5.32
C ALA A 161 -11.27 5.57 -5.97
N ILE A 162 -10.30 4.93 -5.30
CA ILE A 162 -9.67 3.69 -5.77
C ILE A 162 -10.54 2.48 -5.40
N THR A 163 -11.02 2.42 -4.15
CA THR A 163 -11.64 1.20 -3.58
C THR A 163 -13.16 1.33 -3.39
N GLY A 164 -13.75 2.50 -3.66
CA GLY A 164 -15.16 2.73 -3.31
C GLY A 164 -15.41 2.75 -1.80
N GLY A 165 -14.35 2.84 -0.97
CA GLY A 165 -14.46 2.89 0.49
C GLY A 165 -14.42 1.53 1.19
N LEU A 166 -13.70 0.55 0.65
CA LEU A 166 -13.49 -0.78 1.24
C LEU A 166 -13.20 -0.67 2.77
N PRO A 167 -13.97 -1.32 3.67
CA PRO A 167 -13.70 -1.30 5.10
C PRO A 167 -12.74 -2.42 5.50
N LEU A 168 -11.44 -2.11 5.56
CA LEU A 168 -10.39 -3.09 5.90
C LEU A 168 -10.26 -3.33 7.42
N GLY A 169 -10.56 -2.33 8.25
CA GLY A 169 -10.60 -2.47 9.72
C GLY A 169 -9.23 -2.50 10.44
N GLY A 170 -8.12 -2.30 9.73
CA GLY A 170 -6.76 -2.12 10.26
C GLY A 170 -6.41 -0.67 10.64
N PRO A 171 -5.19 -0.41 11.15
CA PRO A 171 -4.70 0.95 11.33
C PRO A 171 -4.53 1.66 9.98
N ILE A 172 -4.66 2.98 9.98
CA ILE A 172 -4.39 3.81 8.79
C ILE A 172 -3.18 4.71 9.00
N TRP A 173 -2.41 4.86 7.94
CA TRP A 173 -1.31 5.80 7.79
C TRP A 173 -1.76 6.87 6.81
N ILE A 174 -1.98 8.08 7.31
CA ILE A 174 -2.65 9.12 6.54
C ILE A 174 -1.62 10.00 5.82
N ALA A 175 -1.72 10.11 4.50
CA ALA A 175 -0.75 10.80 3.63
C ALA A 175 -0.99 12.31 3.49
N GLY A 176 0.11 13.07 3.34
CA GLY A 176 0.12 14.39 2.71
C GLY A 176 -0.54 15.53 3.50
N TYR A 177 -0.10 15.76 4.74
CA TYR A 177 -0.68 16.80 5.59
C TYR A 177 0.26 17.94 5.97
N ASP A 178 -0.34 19.13 6.13
CA ASP A 178 0.34 20.39 6.50
C ASP A 178 0.18 20.77 7.99
N TYR A 179 -0.55 19.96 8.76
CA TYR A 179 -0.90 20.27 10.16
C TYR A 179 -0.32 19.21 11.11
N PRO A 180 -0.14 19.52 12.42
CA PRO A 180 0.38 18.56 13.39
C PRO A 180 -0.46 17.28 13.44
N ALA A 181 0.19 16.12 13.67
CA ALA A 181 -0.46 14.80 13.71
C ALA A 181 -1.68 14.75 14.64
N SER A 182 -1.63 15.44 15.79
CA SER A 182 -2.74 15.54 16.74
C SER A 182 -4.06 16.02 16.12
N THR A 183 -3.99 16.80 15.03
CA THR A 183 -5.16 17.22 14.26
C THR A 183 -5.87 16.02 13.64
N TYR A 184 -5.12 15.09 13.07
CA TYR A 184 -5.63 13.93 12.32
C TYR A 184 -5.92 12.71 13.19
N CYS A 185 -5.17 12.56 14.27
CA CYS A 185 -5.28 11.43 15.19
C CYS A 185 -6.51 11.51 16.11
N ASP A 186 -7.05 12.71 16.35
CA ASP A 186 -8.22 12.90 17.22
C ASP A 186 -9.54 12.76 16.45
N ALA A 187 -10.34 11.74 16.81
CA ALA A 187 -11.64 11.48 16.24
C ALA A 187 -12.61 12.68 16.36
N ALA A 188 -12.47 13.50 17.41
CA ALA A 188 -13.31 14.68 17.61
C ALA A 188 -13.09 15.75 16.54
N ASN A 189 -11.90 15.77 15.92
CA ASN A 189 -11.48 16.84 15.02
C ASN A 189 -11.37 16.39 13.56
N ALA A 190 -11.12 15.10 13.30
CA ALA A 190 -10.61 14.66 12.00
C ALA A 190 -11.25 13.41 11.41
N ARG A 191 -12.41 12.95 11.91
CA ARG A 191 -13.06 11.74 11.39
C ARG A 191 -13.34 11.77 9.87
N GLN A 192 -13.46 12.96 9.28
CA GLN A 192 -13.60 13.14 7.82
C GLN A 192 -12.35 12.74 7.00
N TYR A 193 -11.18 12.67 7.63
CA TYR A 193 -9.92 12.25 7.01
C TYR A 193 -9.64 10.76 7.19
N TRP A 194 -10.45 10.06 7.99
CA TRP A 194 -10.27 8.65 8.27
C TRP A 194 -10.89 7.82 7.14
N PHE A 195 -10.27 6.68 6.84
CA PHE A 195 -10.66 5.80 5.75
C PHE A 195 -10.50 4.34 6.16
N ALA A 196 -10.85 3.41 5.26
CA ALA A 196 -10.78 1.96 5.48
C ALA A 196 -11.49 1.44 6.76
N ALA A 197 -12.44 2.20 7.32
CA ALA A 197 -13.00 1.98 8.65
C ALA A 197 -11.95 1.85 9.79
N GLY A 198 -10.74 2.36 9.55
CA GLY A 198 -9.60 2.26 10.46
C GLY A 198 -9.42 3.46 11.37
N ARG A 199 -8.57 3.29 12.39
CA ARG A 199 -8.09 4.38 13.25
C ARG A 199 -6.70 4.82 12.83
N PRO A 200 -6.38 6.12 12.83
CA PRO A 200 -5.04 6.60 12.52
C PRO A 200 -4.03 6.05 13.52
N ALA A 201 -2.96 5.46 13.01
CA ALA A 201 -1.77 5.12 13.79
C ALA A 201 -0.58 6.01 13.43
N MET A 202 -0.60 6.61 12.24
CA MET A 202 0.51 7.39 11.72
C MET A 202 0.02 8.43 10.71
N VAL A 203 0.75 9.52 10.60
CA VAL A 203 0.51 10.57 9.60
C VAL A 203 1.85 10.88 8.93
N GLN A 204 1.83 10.99 7.60
CA GLN A 204 2.95 11.50 6.80
C GLN A 204 2.70 12.95 6.46
N SER A 205 3.66 13.84 6.73
CA SER A 205 3.59 15.20 6.19
C SER A 205 3.97 15.22 4.71
N LEU A 206 3.53 16.25 3.97
CA LEU A 206 3.93 16.43 2.56
C LEU A 206 5.46 16.35 2.39
N PRO A 207 5.93 15.88 1.21
CA PRO A 207 7.33 15.57 0.99
C PRO A 207 8.23 16.77 1.31
N ALA A 208 9.12 16.59 2.27
CA ALA A 208 10.26 17.46 2.49
C ALA A 208 11.47 16.88 1.74
N THR A 209 12.69 17.07 2.22
CA THR A 209 13.85 16.30 1.71
C THR A 209 13.70 14.78 1.94
N PHE A 210 12.86 14.41 2.91
CA PHE A 210 12.42 13.05 3.24
C PHE A 210 10.93 13.12 3.60
N ASP A 211 10.22 11.98 3.63
CA ASP A 211 8.81 11.90 4.01
C ASP A 211 8.68 11.64 5.52
N PRO A 212 8.38 12.64 6.36
CA PRO A 212 8.45 12.48 7.80
C PRO A 212 7.15 11.86 8.34
N ASP A 213 7.31 10.76 9.07
CA ASP A 213 6.23 10.07 9.74
C ASP A 213 6.11 10.46 11.21
N THR A 214 4.88 10.72 11.65
CA THR A 214 4.56 10.99 13.06
C THR A 214 3.48 10.02 13.53
N ALA A 215 3.75 9.32 14.63
CA ALA A 215 2.78 8.43 15.26
C ALA A 215 1.60 9.22 15.86
N CYS A 216 0.43 8.59 15.78
CA CYS A 216 -0.67 8.80 16.71
C CYS A 216 -0.42 7.93 17.97
#